data_AF-A0A9D6JVA7-F1
#
_entry.id   AF-A0A9D6JVA7-F1
#
_cell.length_a   1.000
_cell.length_b   1.000
_cell.length_c   1.000
_cell.angle_alpha   90.00
_cell.angle_beta   90.00
_cell.angle_gamma   90.00
#
_symmetry.space_group_name_H-M   'P 1'
#
loop_
_entity.id
_entity.type
_entity.pdbx_description
1 polymer ?
#
loop_
_entity_poly.entity_id
_entity_poly.type
_entity_poly.pdbx_seq_one_letter_code
_entity_poly.pdbx_strand_id
1 'polypeptide(L)'
;MARDNSPKERQQKQLERKQGRRASYDRILIVSEGSKTEPNYFREIRTAYRLHTANVEVRPSELGTAPIQVVKYAKALFENGDSHKNIQRRAFEQVYAVFDRDDHDSYFDALRLAESLDAKLRNDAKQPVVFQAVASVPSFELWLLLHYEDIQAPLPRDEVMRRLKQHIPGYEKGAGKAFATTSEHLAVATQRAERLAVRFTAHTDPQPYTAIATLVTLLTTLRG
;
A
#
# COMPACT_ATOMS: atom_id res chain seq x y z
N MET A 1 -47.41 -27.54 -12.06
CA MET A 1 -46.05 -27.14 -12.46
C MET A 1 -45.28 -26.73 -11.22
N ALA A 2 -44.65 -27.70 -10.54
CA ALA A 2 -43.90 -27.44 -9.30
C ALA A 2 -42.48 -27.00 -9.67
N ARG A 3 -42.10 -25.76 -9.33
CA ARG A 3 -40.69 -25.34 -9.35
C ARG A 3 -40.08 -25.71 -8.00
N ASP A 4 -39.72 -26.98 -7.88
CA ASP A 4 -38.88 -27.44 -6.78
C ASP A 4 -37.50 -26.83 -6.96
N ASN A 5 -37.07 -26.05 -5.97
CA ASN A 5 -35.73 -25.46 -5.93
C ASN A 5 -35.18 -25.90 -4.57
N SER A 6 -34.56 -27.07 -4.56
CA SER A 6 -34.25 -27.85 -3.37
C SER A 6 -33.32 -27.07 -2.42
N PRO A 7 -33.37 -27.33 -1.11
CA PRO A 7 -32.48 -26.66 -0.14
C PRO A 7 -30.99 -26.80 -0.50
N LYS A 8 -30.62 -27.92 -1.12
CA LYS A 8 -29.25 -28.21 -1.59
C LYS A 8 -28.83 -27.30 -2.74
N GLU A 9 -29.69 -27.06 -3.73
CA GLU A 9 -29.41 -26.16 -4.86
C GLU A 9 -29.31 -24.69 -4.42
N ARG A 10 -30.11 -24.28 -3.42
CA ARG A 10 -29.99 -22.93 -2.83
C ARG A 10 -28.68 -22.77 -2.07
N GLN A 11 -28.26 -23.80 -1.35
CA GLN A 11 -27.01 -23.80 -0.60
C GLN A 11 -25.80 -23.83 -1.54
N GLN A 12 -25.86 -24.61 -2.63
CA GLN A 12 -24.84 -24.63 -3.67
C GLN A 12 -24.73 -23.28 -4.40
N LYS A 13 -25.86 -22.68 -4.81
CA LYS A 13 -25.86 -21.32 -5.40
C LYS A 13 -25.38 -20.25 -4.42
N GLN A 14 -25.63 -20.38 -3.11
CA GLN A 14 -25.07 -19.48 -2.10
C GLN A 14 -23.55 -19.67 -1.94
N LEU A 15 -23.07 -20.91 -1.96
CA LEU A 15 -21.65 -21.25 -1.91
C LEU A 15 -20.92 -20.76 -3.17
N GLU A 16 -21.50 -20.95 -4.35
CA GLU A 16 -21.00 -20.44 -5.64
C GLU A 16 -21.01 -18.91 -5.67
N ARG A 17 -22.05 -18.25 -5.15
CA ARG A 17 -22.06 -16.78 -5.00
C ARG A 17 -21.03 -16.29 -3.99
N LYS A 18 -20.81 -17.02 -2.88
CA LYS A 18 -19.75 -16.71 -1.91
C LYS A 18 -18.36 -16.90 -2.49
N GLN A 19 -18.15 -17.94 -3.31
CA GLN A 19 -16.89 -18.20 -4.01
C GLN A 19 -16.66 -17.18 -5.13
N GLY A 20 -17.68 -16.85 -5.93
CA GLY A 20 -17.62 -15.85 -6.98
C GLY A 20 -17.39 -14.42 -6.46
N ARG A 21 -17.88 -14.08 -5.26
CA ARG A 21 -17.52 -12.83 -4.57
C ARG A 21 -16.12 -12.86 -3.94
N ARG A 22 -15.62 -14.03 -3.56
CA ARG A 22 -14.26 -14.22 -3.01
C ARG A 22 -13.18 -14.17 -4.09
N ALA A 23 -13.51 -14.46 -5.34
CA ALA A 23 -12.61 -14.43 -6.49
C ALA A 23 -12.40 -13.02 -7.07
N SER A 24 -12.47 -11.98 -6.23
CA SER A 24 -11.86 -10.70 -6.56
C SER A 24 -10.36 -10.86 -6.31
N TYR A 25 -9.55 -10.86 -7.36
CA TYR A 25 -8.08 -10.91 -7.29
C TYR A 25 -7.43 -9.71 -6.56
N ASP A 26 -8.25 -8.88 -5.94
CA ASP A 26 -7.91 -7.55 -5.47
C ASP A 26 -7.90 -7.45 -3.93
N ARG A 27 -7.81 -8.56 -3.17
CA ARG A 27 -7.63 -8.44 -1.70
C ARG A 27 -6.19 -8.05 -1.41
N ILE A 28 -6.00 -6.79 -1.07
CA ILE A 28 -4.74 -6.13 -0.82
C ILE A 28 -4.64 -5.77 0.66
N LEU A 29 -3.53 -6.16 1.29
CA LEU A 29 -3.10 -5.67 2.59
C LEU A 29 -1.98 -4.67 2.41
N ILE A 30 -2.16 -3.44 2.90
CA ILE A 30 -1.14 -2.40 2.97
C ILE A 30 -0.78 -2.20 4.44
N VAL A 31 0.49 -2.38 4.77
CA VAL A 31 1.06 -2.11 6.08
C VAL A 31 2.05 -0.97 5.98
N SER A 32 1.84 0.13 6.69
CA SER A 32 2.75 1.28 6.68
C SER A 32 3.58 1.41 7.94
N GLU A 33 4.74 2.04 7.81
CA GLU A 33 5.60 2.48 8.92
C GLU A 33 4.90 3.52 9.79
N GLY A 34 4.48 4.65 9.20
CA GLY A 34 3.79 5.71 9.90
C GLY A 34 2.36 5.32 10.26
N SER A 35 1.89 5.85 11.40
CA SER A 35 0.53 5.60 11.91
C SER A 35 -0.52 6.59 11.40
N LYS A 36 -0.09 7.64 10.69
CA LYS A 36 -0.97 8.75 10.31
C LYS A 36 -0.98 9.03 8.80
N THR A 37 0.09 9.60 8.25
CA THR A 37 0.09 10.15 6.89
C THR A 37 -0.24 9.09 5.84
N GLU A 38 0.53 8.02 5.79
CA GLU A 38 0.43 6.96 4.79
C GLU A 38 -0.88 6.18 4.92
N PRO A 39 -1.29 5.72 6.12
CA PRO A 39 -2.60 5.10 6.29
C PRO A 39 -3.76 5.98 5.86
N ASN A 40 -3.73 7.28 6.20
CA ASN A 40 -4.81 8.20 5.84
C ASN A 40 -4.84 8.42 4.33
N TYR A 41 -3.68 8.59 3.69
CA TYR A 41 -3.58 8.75 2.24
C TYR A 41 -4.19 7.56 1.48
N PHE A 42 -3.83 6.32 1.83
CA PHE A 42 -4.40 5.14 1.16
C PHE A 42 -5.88 4.92 1.48
N ARG A 43 -6.35 5.27 2.68
CA ARG A 43 -7.78 5.22 3.03
C ARG A 43 -8.60 6.28 2.28
N GLU A 44 -8.01 7.43 1.99
CA GLU A 44 -8.63 8.46 1.16
C GLU A 44 -8.78 7.97 -0.28
N ILE A 45 -7.75 7.32 -0.87
CA ILE A 45 -7.86 6.67 -2.18
C ILE A 45 -8.99 5.65 -2.19
N ARG A 46 -9.03 4.77 -1.18
CA ARG A 46 -10.09 3.77 -1.02
C ARG A 46 -11.48 4.41 -1.04
N THR A 47 -11.63 5.54 -0.36
CA THR A 47 -12.89 6.29 -0.29
C THR A 47 -13.24 6.95 -1.63
N ALA A 48 -12.27 7.63 -2.26
CA ALA A 48 -12.46 8.34 -3.52
C ALA A 48 -12.81 7.39 -4.68
N TYR A 49 -12.20 6.21 -4.73
CA TYR A 49 -12.42 5.20 -5.77
C TYR A 49 -13.47 4.14 -5.38
N ARG A 50 -14.17 4.35 -4.24
CA ARG A 50 -15.23 3.46 -3.72
C ARG A 50 -14.80 1.99 -3.61
N LEU A 51 -13.53 1.76 -3.28
CA LEU A 51 -12.98 0.42 -3.14
C LEU A 51 -13.56 -0.24 -1.90
N HIS A 52 -14.09 -1.46 -2.04
CA HIS A 52 -14.68 -2.19 -0.92
C HIS A 52 -13.62 -2.49 0.15
N THR A 53 -13.99 -2.38 1.43
CA THR A 53 -13.06 -2.64 2.56
C THR A 53 -12.56 -4.07 2.60
N ALA A 54 -13.36 -5.03 2.11
CA ALA A 54 -12.92 -6.42 1.96
C ALA A 54 -11.85 -6.61 0.85
N ASN A 55 -11.65 -5.60 0.00
CA ASN A 55 -10.63 -5.62 -1.05
C ASN A 55 -9.38 -4.88 -0.57
N VAL A 56 -9.48 -3.70 0.03
CA VAL A 56 -8.28 -2.94 0.45
C VAL A 56 -8.26 -2.67 1.94
N GLU A 57 -7.33 -3.34 2.62
CA GLU A 57 -7.07 -3.22 4.05
C GLU A 57 -5.78 -2.42 4.30
N VAL A 58 -5.85 -1.39 5.14
CA VAL A 58 -4.73 -0.47 5.42
C VAL A 58 -4.46 -0.37 6.92
N ARG A 59 -3.29 -0.82 7.35
CA ARG A 59 -2.88 -0.87 8.77
C ARG A 59 -1.51 -0.22 8.99
N PRO A 60 -1.31 0.49 10.10
CA PRO A 60 0.04 0.81 10.52
C PRO A 60 0.72 -0.41 11.15
N SER A 61 2.05 -0.45 11.12
CA SER A 61 2.84 -1.44 11.84
C SER A 61 2.65 -1.31 13.34
N GLU A 62 2.46 -2.45 14.02
CA GLU A 62 2.38 -2.51 15.50
C GLU A 62 3.64 -3.13 16.13
N LEU A 63 4.64 -3.52 15.32
CA LEU A 63 5.93 -4.04 15.82
C LEU A 63 6.99 -2.95 16.00
N GLY A 64 6.72 -1.72 15.57
CA GLY A 64 7.66 -0.60 15.55
C GLY A 64 7.79 0.03 14.17
N THR A 65 8.63 1.06 14.07
CA THR A 65 8.80 1.91 12.89
C THR A 65 10.03 1.56 12.06
N ALA A 66 10.89 0.62 12.48
CA ALA A 66 12.00 0.22 11.62
C ALA A 66 11.46 -0.53 10.38
N PRO A 67 11.96 -0.27 9.15
CA PRO A 67 11.51 -0.94 7.92
C PRO A 67 11.40 -2.46 8.03
N ILE A 68 12.38 -3.11 8.69
CA ILE A 68 12.35 -4.57 8.86
C ILE A 68 11.18 -5.04 9.74
N GLN A 69 10.77 -4.22 10.72
CA GLN A 69 9.63 -4.50 11.59
C GLN A 69 8.32 -4.36 10.82
N VAL A 70 8.22 -3.39 9.91
CA VAL A 70 7.06 -3.23 9.01
C VAL A 70 6.86 -4.48 8.16
N VAL A 71 7.94 -4.97 7.53
CA VAL A 71 7.89 -6.20 6.71
C VAL A 71 7.53 -7.43 7.55
N LYS A 72 8.15 -7.59 8.73
CA LYS A 72 7.85 -8.69 9.66
C LYS A 72 6.40 -8.65 10.14
N TYR A 73 5.87 -7.46 10.44
CA TYR A 73 4.48 -7.29 10.86
C TYR A 73 3.53 -7.61 9.71
N ALA A 74 3.78 -7.10 8.51
CA ALA A 74 2.98 -7.41 7.33
C ALA A 74 2.91 -8.92 7.06
N LYS A 75 4.05 -9.62 7.14
CA LYS A 75 4.10 -11.09 7.05
C LYS A 75 3.28 -11.75 8.15
N ALA A 76 3.48 -11.36 9.42
CA ALA A 76 2.80 -11.97 10.56
C ALA A 76 1.28 -11.75 10.51
N LEU A 77 0.84 -10.53 10.16
CA LEU A 77 -0.56 -10.17 10.02
C LEU A 77 -1.22 -10.94 8.88
N PHE A 78 -0.54 -11.07 7.74
CA PHE A 78 -1.00 -11.92 6.64
C PHE A 78 -1.09 -13.40 7.07
N GLU A 79 -0.03 -13.95 7.68
CA GLU A 79 0.03 -15.38 7.99
C GLU A 79 -0.88 -15.80 9.12
N ASN A 80 -1.11 -14.95 10.11
CA ASN A 80 -1.85 -15.32 11.32
C ASN A 80 -3.26 -14.73 11.33
N GLY A 81 -3.49 -13.66 10.57
CA GLY A 81 -4.67 -12.82 10.72
C GLY A 81 -4.68 -12.09 12.06
N ASP A 82 -5.78 -11.38 12.31
CA ASP A 82 -6.07 -10.73 13.57
C ASP A 82 -7.58 -10.59 13.72
N SER A 83 -8.18 -11.35 14.64
CA SER A 83 -9.62 -11.37 14.87
C SER A 83 -10.16 -10.04 15.39
N HIS A 84 -9.38 -9.31 16.20
CA HIS A 84 -9.76 -7.99 16.70
C HIS A 84 -9.81 -6.94 15.58
N LYS A 85 -9.01 -7.15 14.52
CA LYS A 85 -8.99 -6.31 13.33
C LYS A 85 -9.89 -6.84 12.20
N ASN A 86 -10.60 -7.95 12.40
CA ASN A 86 -11.38 -8.66 11.38
C ASN A 86 -10.55 -9.12 10.17
N ILE A 87 -9.27 -9.42 10.39
CA ILE A 87 -8.36 -9.89 9.36
C ILE A 87 -8.27 -11.41 9.42
N GLN A 88 -8.72 -12.06 8.34
CA GLN A 88 -8.61 -13.51 8.21
C GLN A 88 -7.18 -13.91 7.82
N ARG A 89 -6.71 -15.02 8.40
CA ARG A 89 -5.43 -15.65 8.02
C ARG A 89 -5.37 -15.90 6.51
N ARG A 90 -4.26 -15.48 5.89
CA ARG A 90 -3.92 -15.71 4.48
C ARG A 90 -4.98 -15.21 3.49
N ALA A 91 -5.76 -14.21 3.88
CA ALA A 91 -6.92 -13.76 3.11
C ALA A 91 -6.62 -12.70 2.04
N PHE A 92 -5.34 -12.50 1.67
CA PHE A 92 -4.94 -11.48 0.72
C PHE A 92 -4.18 -12.10 -0.47
N GLU A 93 -4.39 -11.55 -1.65
CA GLU A 93 -3.62 -11.85 -2.86
C GLU A 93 -2.32 -11.05 -2.91
N GLN A 94 -2.33 -9.86 -2.31
CA GLN A 94 -1.21 -8.91 -2.39
C GLN A 94 -0.96 -8.28 -1.01
N VAL A 95 0.32 -8.20 -0.63
CA VAL A 95 0.77 -7.60 0.63
C VAL A 95 1.85 -6.57 0.33
N TYR A 96 1.63 -5.34 0.78
CA TYR A 96 2.55 -4.22 0.59
C TYR A 96 3.05 -3.72 1.93
N ALA A 97 4.37 -3.71 2.12
CA ALA A 97 5.03 -3.08 3.25
C ALA A 97 5.55 -1.69 2.83
N VAL A 98 4.93 -0.63 3.31
CA VAL A 98 5.23 0.76 2.98
C VAL A 98 6.11 1.37 4.06
N PHE A 99 7.28 1.88 3.70
CA PHE A 99 8.20 2.48 4.66
C PHE A 99 9.10 3.52 4.00
N ASP A 100 9.66 4.39 4.84
CA ASP A 100 10.61 5.38 4.40
C ASP A 100 12.02 4.78 4.35
N ARG A 101 12.93 5.41 3.58
CA ARG A 101 14.35 5.06 3.64
C ARG A 101 14.96 5.36 5.00
N ASP A 102 14.73 6.61 5.42
CA ASP A 102 15.27 7.31 6.59
C ASP A 102 16.64 6.82 7.10
N ASP A 103 16.98 7.14 8.35
CA ASP A 103 18.26 6.75 8.94
C ASP A 103 18.22 5.33 9.55
N HIS A 104 17.21 4.52 9.22
CA HIS A 104 17.14 3.15 9.69
C HIS A 104 18.16 2.23 9.00
N ASP A 105 19.08 1.67 9.79
CA ASP A 105 20.06 0.67 9.34
C ASP A 105 19.41 -0.56 8.69
N SER A 106 18.18 -0.87 9.09
CA SER A 106 17.46 -2.06 8.65
C SER A 106 16.78 -1.95 7.28
N TYR A 107 16.89 -0.79 6.60
CA TYR A 107 16.18 -0.53 5.34
C TYR A 107 16.51 -1.56 4.25
N PHE A 108 17.80 -1.81 3.96
CA PHE A 108 18.17 -2.77 2.93
C PHE A 108 17.84 -4.22 3.31
N ASP A 109 17.89 -4.55 4.61
CA ASP A 109 17.41 -5.85 5.11
C ASP A 109 15.90 -6.01 4.90
N ALA A 110 15.13 -4.93 5.06
CA ALA A 110 13.68 -4.95 4.82
C ALA A 110 13.35 -5.20 3.35
N LEU A 111 14.08 -4.54 2.43
CA LEU A 111 13.95 -4.78 0.99
C LEU A 111 14.24 -6.26 0.65
N ARG A 112 15.38 -6.79 1.12
CA ARG A 112 15.75 -8.20 0.92
C ARG A 112 14.73 -9.17 1.51
N LEU A 113 14.22 -8.87 2.71
CA LEU A 113 13.21 -9.72 3.35
C LEU A 113 11.92 -9.74 2.52
N ALA A 114 11.43 -8.59 2.08
CA ALA A 114 10.23 -8.52 1.25
C ALA A 114 10.40 -9.30 -0.07
N GLU A 115 11.53 -9.14 -0.77
CA GLU A 115 11.86 -9.89 -1.98
C GLU A 115 11.89 -11.41 -1.73
N SER A 116 12.46 -11.85 -0.60
CA SER A 116 12.50 -13.27 -0.23
C SER A 116 11.12 -13.89 0.04
N LEU A 117 10.10 -13.07 0.32
CA LEU A 117 8.73 -13.50 0.62
C LEU A 117 7.84 -13.54 -0.62
N ASP A 118 8.18 -12.77 -1.65
CA ASP A 118 7.39 -12.64 -2.87
C ASP A 118 7.22 -13.99 -3.57
N ALA A 119 5.96 -14.29 -3.94
CA ALA A 119 5.53 -15.58 -4.52
C ALA A 119 5.86 -16.85 -3.70
N LYS A 120 6.46 -16.74 -2.51
CA LYS A 120 6.74 -17.85 -1.58
C LYS A 120 5.58 -18.13 -0.64
N LEU A 121 4.84 -17.08 -0.27
CA LEU A 121 3.65 -17.19 0.57
C LEU A 121 2.46 -17.71 -0.25
N ARG A 122 1.51 -18.36 0.44
CA ARG A 122 0.28 -18.88 -0.15
C ARG A 122 -0.95 -18.32 0.55
N ASN A 123 -1.93 -17.85 -0.22
CA ASN A 123 -3.22 -17.39 0.31
C ASN A 123 -4.12 -18.57 0.73
N ASP A 124 -5.32 -18.26 1.22
CA ASP A 124 -6.37 -19.22 1.60
C ASP A 124 -6.83 -20.11 0.43
N ALA A 125 -6.68 -19.65 -0.81
CA ALA A 125 -6.89 -20.42 -2.04
C ALA A 125 -5.64 -21.18 -2.55
N LYS A 126 -4.57 -21.25 -1.73
CA LYS A 126 -3.28 -21.90 -2.05
C LYS A 126 -2.56 -21.31 -3.27
N GLN A 127 -2.88 -20.09 -3.67
CA GLN A 127 -2.22 -19.37 -4.76
C GLN A 127 -0.99 -18.60 -4.25
N PRO A 128 0.05 -18.39 -5.08
CA PRO A 128 1.13 -17.46 -4.77
C PRO A 128 0.60 -16.07 -4.40
N VAL A 129 1.23 -15.45 -3.41
CA VAL A 129 0.92 -14.08 -2.96
C VAL A 129 2.01 -13.14 -3.44
N VAL A 130 1.59 -11.98 -3.95
CA VAL A 130 2.51 -10.87 -4.20
C VAL A 130 2.88 -10.25 -2.87
N PHE A 131 4.17 -10.16 -2.57
CA PHE A 131 4.68 -9.49 -1.38
C PHE A 131 5.74 -8.47 -1.81
N GLN A 132 5.47 -7.19 -1.63
CA GLN A 132 6.35 -6.12 -2.11
C GLN A 132 6.64 -5.08 -1.03
N ALA A 133 7.89 -4.64 -0.99
CA ALA A 133 8.26 -3.42 -0.29
C ALA A 133 7.93 -2.20 -1.16
N VAL A 134 7.34 -1.18 -0.56
CA VAL A 134 6.99 0.09 -1.19
C VAL A 134 7.73 1.19 -0.46
N ALA A 135 8.98 1.42 -0.90
CA ALA A 135 9.86 2.40 -0.27
C ALA A 135 9.69 3.81 -0.84
N SER A 136 9.92 4.82 -0.01
CA SER A 136 10.08 6.22 -0.42
C SER A 136 11.35 6.84 0.16
N VAL A 137 12.20 7.39 -0.70
CA VAL A 137 13.54 7.93 -0.40
C VAL A 137 13.54 9.44 -0.61
N PRO A 138 13.68 10.29 0.43
CA PRO A 138 13.98 9.93 1.82
C PRO A 138 12.73 9.59 2.66
N SER A 139 11.53 9.97 2.19
CA SER A 139 10.30 9.87 2.97
C SER A 139 9.06 9.84 2.08
N PHE A 140 7.92 9.45 2.63
CA PHE A 140 6.61 9.52 1.99
C PHE A 140 6.29 10.93 1.46
N GLU A 141 6.74 11.98 2.14
CA GLU A 141 6.50 13.35 1.69
C GLU A 141 7.17 13.70 0.37
N LEU A 142 8.17 12.93 -0.11
CA LEU A 142 8.65 13.07 -1.48
C LEU A 142 7.51 12.83 -2.47
N TRP A 143 6.71 11.78 -2.27
CA TRP A 143 5.59 11.46 -3.15
C TRP A 143 4.56 12.61 -3.20
N LEU A 144 4.27 13.24 -2.05
CA LEU A 144 3.39 14.41 -2.02
C LEU A 144 4.02 15.60 -2.75
N LEU A 145 5.31 15.86 -2.56
CA LEU A 145 6.03 16.95 -3.22
C LEU A 145 6.08 16.77 -4.74
N LEU A 146 6.18 15.53 -5.24
CA LEU A 146 6.19 15.24 -6.68
C LEU A 146 4.89 15.64 -7.40
N HIS A 147 3.80 15.91 -6.68
CA HIS A 147 2.60 16.51 -7.29
C HIS A 147 2.82 17.95 -7.75
N TYR A 148 3.78 18.66 -7.16
CA TYR A 148 4.04 20.08 -7.43
C TYR A 148 5.40 20.30 -8.11
N GLU A 149 6.44 19.62 -7.66
CA GLU A 149 7.81 19.80 -8.12
C GLU A 149 8.37 18.59 -8.87
N ASP A 150 9.23 18.83 -9.85
CA ASP A 150 10.03 17.80 -10.50
C ASP A 150 11.37 17.64 -9.77
N ILE A 151 11.46 16.68 -8.85
CA ILE A 151 12.67 16.39 -8.09
C ILE A 151 13.49 15.34 -8.84
N GLN A 152 14.75 15.65 -9.14
CA GLN A 152 15.66 14.75 -9.88
C GLN A 152 17.03 14.56 -9.23
N ALA A 153 17.23 15.12 -8.03
CA ALA A 153 18.47 15.06 -7.27
C ALA A 153 18.16 14.78 -5.79
N PRO A 154 19.14 14.24 -5.02
CA PRO A 154 18.96 13.96 -3.59
C PRO A 154 18.43 15.19 -2.85
N LEU A 155 17.41 14.97 -2.02
CA LEU A 155 16.79 16.02 -1.22
C LEU A 155 16.66 15.52 0.23
N PRO A 156 17.26 16.21 1.22
CA PRO A 156 17.09 15.85 2.63
C PRO A 156 15.62 15.90 3.06
N ARG A 157 15.23 15.08 4.03
CA ARG A 157 13.86 15.01 4.56
C ARG A 157 13.31 16.38 5.00
N ASP A 158 14.11 17.17 5.71
CA ASP A 158 13.69 18.49 6.18
C ASP A 158 13.43 19.46 5.03
N GLU A 159 14.20 19.35 3.96
CA GLU A 159 14.03 20.15 2.75
C GLU A 159 12.80 19.72 1.96
N VAL A 160 12.53 18.42 1.85
CA VAL A 160 11.26 17.89 1.29
C VAL A 160 10.07 18.48 2.05
N MET A 161 10.10 18.41 3.39
CA MET A 161 9.04 18.96 4.25
C MET A 161 8.89 20.47 4.07
N ARG A 162 10.00 21.22 4.04
CA ARG A 162 9.99 22.68 3.89
C ARG A 162 9.36 23.10 2.57
N ARG A 163 9.72 22.45 1.46
CA ARG A 163 9.16 22.73 0.14
C ARG A 163 7.70 22.30 0.03
N LEU A 164 7.35 21.14 0.57
CA LEU A 164 5.97 20.68 0.59
C LEU A 164 5.04 21.68 1.28
N LYS A 165 5.48 22.26 2.41
CA LYS A 165 4.72 23.30 3.13
C LYS A 165 4.52 24.60 2.33
N GLN A 166 5.29 24.84 1.28
CA GLN A 166 5.08 25.98 0.36
C GLN A 166 3.90 25.74 -0.59
N HIS A 167 3.67 24.49 -0.99
CA HIS A 167 2.55 24.10 -1.88
C HIS A 167 1.29 23.72 -1.11
N ILE A 168 1.44 23.18 0.11
CA ILE A 168 0.35 22.85 1.02
C ILE A 168 0.56 23.62 2.34
N PRO A 169 0.14 24.89 2.41
CA PRO A 169 0.26 25.70 3.62
C PRO A 169 -0.42 25.02 4.79
N GLY A 170 0.30 24.86 5.91
CA GLY A 170 -0.21 24.18 7.10
C GLY A 170 -0.23 22.66 6.99
N TYR A 171 0.49 22.05 6.04
CA TYR A 171 0.70 20.60 6.02
C TYR A 171 1.31 20.13 7.34
N GLU A 172 0.59 19.27 8.03
CA GLU A 172 1.04 18.58 9.23
C GLU A 172 0.85 17.07 9.05
N LYS A 173 1.82 16.28 9.52
CA LYS A 173 1.78 14.83 9.38
C LYS A 173 0.52 14.28 10.03
N GLY A 174 -0.31 13.61 9.24
CA GLY A 174 -1.57 13.07 9.73
C GLY A 174 -2.75 14.02 9.79
N ALA A 175 -2.66 15.25 9.26
CA ALA A 175 -3.79 16.17 9.18
C ALA A 175 -4.98 15.63 8.35
N GLY A 176 -4.74 14.58 7.55
CA GLY A 176 -5.71 14.03 6.60
C GLY A 176 -5.88 14.94 5.39
N LYS A 177 -6.69 14.50 4.43
CA LYS A 177 -6.95 15.16 3.14
C LYS A 177 -5.72 15.25 2.22
N ALA A 178 -4.64 14.52 2.51
CA ALA A 178 -3.43 14.59 1.71
C ALA A 178 -3.69 14.12 0.28
N PHE A 179 -4.41 13.00 0.09
CA PHE A 179 -4.78 12.54 -1.24
C PHE A 179 -5.79 13.48 -1.88
N ALA A 180 -6.81 13.91 -1.14
CA ALA A 180 -7.80 14.85 -1.67
C ALA A 180 -7.16 16.14 -2.20
N THR A 181 -6.17 16.68 -1.48
CA THR A 181 -5.44 17.90 -1.84
C THR A 181 -4.57 17.70 -3.08
N THR A 182 -3.91 16.55 -3.21
CA THR A 182 -2.96 16.31 -4.31
C THR A 182 -3.57 15.65 -5.54
N SER A 183 -4.78 15.08 -5.43
CA SER A 183 -5.38 14.20 -6.44
C SER A 183 -5.51 14.81 -7.85
N GLU A 184 -5.70 16.13 -7.96
CA GLU A 184 -5.77 16.83 -9.25
C GLU A 184 -4.47 16.70 -10.06
N HIS A 185 -3.32 16.62 -9.38
CA HIS A 185 -2.01 16.49 -10.00
C HIS A 185 -1.49 15.05 -10.01
N LEU A 186 -2.35 14.05 -9.75
CA LEU A 186 -1.91 12.66 -9.61
C LEU A 186 -1.17 12.14 -10.84
N ALA A 187 -1.66 12.42 -12.05
CA ALA A 187 -1.01 11.99 -13.28
C ALA A 187 0.41 12.60 -13.44
N VAL A 188 0.58 13.85 -13.03
CA VAL A 188 1.87 14.55 -13.07
C VAL A 188 2.85 13.95 -12.06
N ALA A 189 2.39 13.66 -10.83
CA ALA A 189 3.19 13.01 -9.80
C ALA A 189 3.65 11.61 -10.23
N THR A 190 2.73 10.82 -10.81
CA THR A 190 3.04 9.49 -11.35
C THR A 190 4.11 9.58 -12.43
N GLN A 191 3.98 10.47 -13.41
CA GLN A 191 4.99 10.64 -14.47
C GLN A 191 6.36 11.07 -13.90
N ARG A 192 6.39 11.95 -12.89
CA ARG A 192 7.64 12.35 -12.22
C ARG A 192 8.28 11.19 -11.48
N ALA A 193 7.49 10.40 -10.75
CA ALA A 193 7.97 9.19 -10.07
C ALA A 193 8.48 8.12 -11.05
N GLU A 194 7.82 7.94 -12.20
CA GLU A 194 8.29 7.06 -13.27
C GLU A 194 9.64 7.51 -13.84
N ARG A 195 9.83 8.82 -14.07
CA ARG A 195 11.13 9.36 -14.49
C ARG A 195 12.24 9.12 -13.47
N LEU A 196 11.93 9.17 -12.17
CA LEU A 196 12.85 8.75 -11.11
C LEU A 196 13.15 7.25 -11.20
N ALA A 197 12.13 6.41 -11.37
CA ALA A 197 12.27 4.96 -11.45
C ALA A 197 13.07 4.46 -12.68
N VAL A 198 13.16 5.26 -13.75
CA VAL A 198 14.06 4.98 -14.90
C VAL A 198 15.54 5.09 -14.50
N ARG A 199 15.86 5.96 -13.55
CA ARG A 199 17.25 6.30 -13.18
C ARG A 199 17.70 5.67 -11.88
N PHE A 200 16.78 5.52 -10.94
CA PHE A 200 17.05 5.15 -9.56
C PHE A 200 16.10 4.07 -9.10
N THR A 201 16.52 3.31 -8.11
CA THR A 201 15.71 2.28 -7.46
C THR A 201 15.70 2.52 -5.96
N ALA A 202 14.91 1.72 -5.22
CA ALA A 202 14.96 1.67 -3.77
C ALA A 202 16.38 1.38 -3.22
N HIS A 203 17.30 0.85 -4.04
CA HIS A 203 18.69 0.55 -3.66
C HIS A 203 19.68 1.68 -3.97
N THR A 204 19.27 2.73 -4.69
CA THR A 204 20.19 3.76 -5.20
C THR A 204 20.31 4.93 -4.22
N ASP A 205 20.78 4.66 -3.00
CA ASP A 205 20.97 5.69 -1.95
C ASP A 205 22.08 6.69 -2.36
N PRO A 206 21.93 8.02 -2.17
CA PRO A 206 20.80 8.77 -1.59
C PRO A 206 19.85 9.38 -2.63
N GLN A 207 19.73 8.77 -3.82
CA GLN A 207 18.95 9.33 -4.91
C GLN A 207 17.44 9.25 -4.61
N PRO A 208 16.65 10.26 -5.02
CA PRO A 208 15.22 10.30 -4.76
C PRO A 208 14.53 9.17 -5.53
N TYR A 209 13.68 8.42 -4.84
CA TYR A 209 12.93 7.33 -5.41
C TYR A 209 11.63 7.14 -4.62
N THR A 210 10.54 6.76 -5.28
CA THR A 210 9.31 6.39 -4.57
C THR A 210 8.53 5.32 -5.33
N ALA A 211 8.30 4.18 -4.69
CA ALA A 211 7.44 3.12 -5.21
C ALA A 211 5.95 3.39 -4.94
N ILE A 212 5.63 4.48 -4.21
CA ILE A 212 4.25 4.86 -3.86
C ILE A 212 3.41 5.05 -5.13
N ALA A 213 3.99 5.61 -6.20
CA ALA A 213 3.32 5.79 -7.48
C ALA A 213 2.74 4.47 -8.02
N THR A 214 3.50 3.38 -7.96
CA THR A 214 3.05 2.05 -8.42
C THR A 214 1.85 1.55 -7.60
N LEU A 215 1.91 1.68 -6.27
CA LEU A 215 0.81 1.28 -5.39
C LEU A 215 -0.43 2.16 -5.60
N VAL A 216 -0.27 3.47 -5.80
CA VAL A 216 -1.39 4.37 -6.10
C VAL A 216 -2.01 4.05 -7.46
N THR A 217 -1.21 3.82 -8.51
CA THR A 217 -1.72 3.39 -9.82
C THR A 217 -2.49 2.08 -9.73
N LEU A 218 -1.99 1.10 -8.95
CA LEU A 218 -2.76 -0.12 -8.67
C LEU A 218 -4.11 0.21 -8.05
N LEU A 219 -4.13 0.92 -6.92
CA LEU A 219 -5.38 1.21 -6.20
C LEU A 219 -6.39 2.00 -7.03
N THR A 220 -5.93 2.93 -7.87
CA THR A 220 -6.79 3.79 -8.69
C THR A 220 -7.30 3.11 -9.97
N THR A 221 -6.77 1.94 -10.32
CA THR A 221 -7.23 1.12 -11.46
C THR A 221 -8.12 -0.06 -11.04
N LEU A 222 -8.21 -0.35 -9.73
CA LEU A 222 -9.16 -1.33 -9.20
C LEU A 222 -10.60 -0.88 -9.45
N ARG A 223 -11.44 -1.84 -9.82
CA ARG A 223 -12.89 -1.61 -9.96
C ARG A 223 -13.55 -1.80 -8.59
N GLY A 224 -14.25 -0.76 -8.12
CA GLY A 224 -15.07 -0.80 -6.89
C GLY A 224 -16.34 -1.64 -7.04
#